data_AF-A0AAW2H1R0-F1
#
_entry.id   AF-A0AAW2H1R0-F1
#
_cell.length_a   1.000
_cell.length_b   1.000
_cell.length_c   1.000
_cell.angle_alpha   90.00
_cell.angle_beta   90.00
_cell.angle_gamma   90.00
#
_symmetry.space_group_name_H-M   'P 1'
#
loop_
_entity.id
_entity.type
_entity.pdbx_description
1 polymer ?
#
loop_
_entity_poly.entity_id
_entity_poly.type
_entity_poly.pdbx_seq_one_letter_code
_entity_poly.pdbx_strand_id
1 'polypeptide(L)'
;MMDHFLTTEVFKRGLTNYLNSKAYQSAEQNDLWCALTKQAHKDKVLDPSVTVKEIMDTWTLQTGFPVVTVTRNYNNNSITLTQVR
;
A
#
# COMPACT_ATOMS: atom_id res chain seq x y z
N MET A 1 5.99 4.84 -3.54
CA MET A 1 4.99 4.83 -2.45
C MET A 1 4.90 3.45 -1.79
N MET A 2 4.53 2.40 -2.53
CA MET A 2 4.37 1.07 -1.95
C MET A 2 5.64 0.48 -1.30
N ASP A 3 6.78 0.61 -1.97
CA ASP A 3 8.08 0.19 -1.42
C ASP A 3 8.38 0.83 -0.06
N HIS A 4 7.98 2.09 0.15
CA HIS A 4 8.24 2.80 1.39
C HIS A 4 7.34 2.34 2.54
N PHE A 5 6.02 2.18 2.32
CA PHE A 5 5.12 1.78 3.41
C PHE A 5 5.26 0.29 3.77
N LEU A 6 5.66 -0.56 2.81
CA LEU A 6 5.98 -1.96 3.07
C LEU A 6 7.42 -2.17 3.55
N THR A 7 8.28 -1.16 3.45
CA THR A 7 9.74 -1.27 3.49
C THR A 7 10.34 -2.05 2.31
N THR A 8 11.51 -1.61 1.85
CA THR A 8 12.16 -2.14 0.65
C THR A 8 12.45 -3.64 0.73
N GLU A 9 12.78 -4.15 1.92
CA GLU A 9 13.09 -5.55 2.12
C GLU A 9 11.87 -6.47 1.96
N VAL A 10 10.74 -6.10 2.55
CA VAL A 10 9.48 -6.85 2.41
C VAL A 10 8.97 -6.73 0.98
N PHE A 11 9.04 -5.53 0.38
CA PHE A 11 8.62 -5.30 -0.99
C PHE A 11 9.39 -6.19 -1.97
N LYS A 12 10.72 -6.22 -1.89
CA LYS A 12 11.57 -7.09 -2.72
C LYS A 12 11.26 -8.57 -2.51
N ARG A 13 11.14 -9.03 -1.26
CA ARG A 13 10.79 -10.44 -0.98
C ARG A 13 9.43 -10.81 -1.56
N GLY A 14 8.42 -9.96 -1.37
CA GLY A 14 7.07 -10.19 -1.90
C GLY A 14 7.04 -10.16 -3.42
N LEU A 15 7.82 -9.28 -4.05
CA LEU A 15 7.98 -9.23 -5.51
C LEU A 15 8.66 -10.49 -6.06
N THR A 16 9.72 -10.97 -5.40
CA THR A 16 10.38 -12.24 -5.78
C THR A 16 9.41 -13.41 -5.69
N ASN A 17 8.60 -13.48 -4.62
CA ASN A 17 7.59 -14.51 -4.46
C ASN A 17 6.51 -14.44 -5.56
N TYR A 18 6.06 -13.23 -5.89
CA TYR A 18 5.13 -12.99 -7.00
C TYR A 18 5.68 -13.50 -8.32
N LEU A 19 6.90 -13.07 -8.70
CA LEU A 19 7.56 -13.46 -9.95
C LEU A 19 7.74 -14.97 -10.05
N ASN A 20 8.18 -15.62 -8.96
CA ASN A 20 8.32 -17.07 -8.93
C ASN A 20 6.97 -17.79 -9.08
N SER A 21 5.91 -17.27 -8.46
CA SER A 21 4.58 -17.88 -8.52
C SER A 21 3.89 -17.75 -9.88
N LYS A 22 4.23 -16.69 -10.63
CA LYS A 22 3.64 -16.38 -11.95
C LYS A 22 4.64 -16.56 -13.09
N ALA A 23 5.74 -17.26 -12.84
CA ALA A 23 6.75 -17.54 -13.86
C ALA A 23 6.10 -18.26 -15.06
N TYR A 24 6.33 -17.71 -16.26
CA TYR A 24 5.83 -18.24 -17.53
C TYR A 24 4.29 -18.28 -17.66
N GLN A 25 3.57 -17.51 -16.84
CA GLN A 25 2.12 -17.40 -16.86
C GLN A 25 1.67 -15.94 -17.04
N SER A 26 0.37 -15.76 -17.30
CA SER A 26 -0.27 -14.45 -17.24
C SER A 26 -0.53 -14.03 -15.78
N ALA A 27 -0.61 -12.73 -15.53
CA ALA A 27 -0.87 -12.19 -14.21
C ALA A 27 -1.84 -11.01 -14.26
N GLU A 28 -2.60 -10.85 -13.18
CA GLU A 28 -3.47 -9.71 -12.95
C GLU A 28 -3.00 -8.89 -11.73
N GLN A 29 -3.51 -7.67 -11.57
CA GLN A 29 -3.15 -6.81 -10.44
C GLN A 29 -3.37 -7.48 -9.07
N ASN A 30 -4.41 -8.31 -8.94
CA ASN A 30 -4.75 -9.00 -7.69
C ASN A 30 -3.70 -10.03 -7.29
N ASP A 31 -3.00 -10.62 -8.26
CA ASP A 31 -1.93 -11.58 -8.00
C ASP A 31 -0.76 -10.90 -7.27
N LEU A 32 -0.40 -9.69 -7.72
CA LEU A 32 0.65 -8.89 -7.10
C LEU A 32 0.24 -8.46 -5.67
N TRP A 33 -0.98 -7.97 -5.50
CA TRP A 33 -1.48 -7.55 -4.18
C TRP A 33 -1.53 -8.71 -3.19
N CYS A 34 -1.92 -9.90 -3.64
CA CYS A 34 -1.94 -11.10 -2.81
C CYS A 34 -0.53 -11.49 -2.34
N ALA A 35 0.46 -11.51 -3.24
CA ALA A 35 1.84 -11.85 -2.89
C ALA A 35 2.46 -10.85 -1.89
N LEU A 36 2.24 -9.55 -2.12
CA LEU A 36 2.74 -8.50 -1.24
C LEU A 36 2.03 -8.48 0.12
N THR A 37 0.72 -8.70 0.17
CA THR A 37 -0.04 -8.81 1.42
C THR A 37 0.47 -9.97 2.27
N LYS A 38 0.66 -11.14 1.67
CA LYS A 38 1.20 -12.33 2.36
C LYS A 38 2.58 -12.05 2.97
N GLN A 39 3.48 -11.40 2.22
CA GLN A 39 4.81 -11.07 2.74
C GLN A 39 4.75 -9.98 3.83
N ALA A 40 3.90 -8.97 3.67
CA ALA A 40 3.72 -7.88 4.63
C ALA A 40 3.15 -8.36 5.97
N HIS A 41 2.18 -9.27 5.94
CA HIS A 41 1.62 -9.89 7.15
C HIS A 41 2.61 -10.84 7.82
N LYS A 42 3.38 -11.61 7.03
CA LYS A 42 4.43 -12.49 7.55
C LYS A 42 5.50 -11.70 8.33
N ASP A 43 5.91 -10.56 7.78
CA ASP A 43 6.94 -9.71 8.38
C ASP A 43 6.35 -8.66 9.36
N LYS A 44 5.03 -8.71 9.62
CA LYS A 44 4.29 -7.82 10.54
C LYS A 44 4.45 -6.33 10.27
N VAL A 45 4.64 -5.96 9.00
CA VAL A 45 4.75 -4.56 8.57
C VAL A 45 3.37 -3.94 8.31
N LEU A 46 2.39 -4.76 7.92
CA LEU A 46 1.02 -4.34 7.69
C LEU A 46 0.10 -4.92 8.77
N ASP A 47 -0.90 -4.14 9.18
CA ASP A 47 -1.94 -4.62 10.09
C ASP A 47 -2.64 -5.87 9.52
N PRO A 48 -2.89 -6.92 10.32
CA PRO A 48 -3.53 -8.15 9.85
C PRO A 48 -4.93 -7.94 9.25
N SER A 49 -5.62 -6.86 9.63
CA SER A 49 -6.95 -6.52 9.13
C SER A 49 -6.93 -5.77 7.80
N VAL A 50 -5.77 -5.25 7.38
CA VAL A 50 -5.63 -4.45 6.16
C VAL A 50 -4.83 -5.23 5.12
N THR A 51 -5.27 -5.14 3.87
CA THR A 51 -4.60 -5.75 2.73
C THR A 51 -3.97 -4.69 1.82
N VAL A 52 -2.93 -5.08 1.08
CA VAL A 52 -2.32 -4.21 0.06
C VAL A 52 -3.34 -3.86 -1.03
N LYS A 53 -4.30 -4.77 -1.30
CA LYS A 53 -5.36 -4.55 -2.28
C LYS A 53 -6.25 -3.37 -1.88
N GLU A 54 -6.73 -3.33 -0.64
CA GLU A 54 -7.61 -2.25 -0.17
C GLU A 54 -6.95 -0.87 -0.29
N ILE A 55 -5.65 -0.79 0.00
CA ILE A 55 -4.88 0.45 -0.20
C ILE A 55 -4.79 0.75 -1.69
N MET A 56 -4.30 -0.19 -2.50
CA MET A 56 -3.98 0.09 -3.90
C MET A 56 -5.19 0.29 -4.79
N ASP A 57 -6.33 -0.31 -4.50
CA ASP A 57 -7.56 -0.06 -5.24
C ASP A 57 -7.93 1.44 -5.20
N THR A 58 -7.66 2.13 -4.09
CA THR A 58 -7.88 3.59 -3.99
C THR A 58 -6.98 4.41 -4.90
N TRP A 59 -5.81 3.86 -5.27
CA TRP A 59 -4.81 4.51 -6.11
C TRP A 59 -4.86 4.08 -7.58
N THR A 60 -5.31 2.85 -7.88
CA THR A 60 -5.29 2.31 -9.25
C THR A 60 -6.64 2.39 -9.95
N LEU A 61 -7.75 2.34 -9.21
CA LEU A 61 -9.10 2.36 -9.80
C LEU A 61 -9.71 3.76 -9.85
N GLN A 62 -9.14 4.72 -9.13
CA GLN A 62 -9.61 6.10 -9.10
C GLN A 62 -8.64 6.99 -9.91
N THR A 63 -9.19 7.86 -10.77
CA THR A 63 -8.41 8.80 -11.56
C THR A 63 -7.93 10.00 -10.73
N GLY A 64 -6.69 10.44 -10.95
CA GLY A 64 -6.11 11.58 -10.23
C GLY A 64 -5.49 11.18 -8.90
N PHE A 65 -5.22 12.17 -8.05
CA PHE A 65 -4.52 12.00 -6.77
C PHE A 65 -5.07 13.00 -5.73
N PRO A 66 -5.13 12.61 -4.44
CA PRO A 66 -5.69 13.49 -3.43
C PRO A 66 -4.72 14.62 -3.07
N VAL A 67 -5.28 15.80 -2.79
CA VAL A 67 -4.58 16.90 -2.12
C VAL A 67 -4.81 16.77 -0.61
N VAL A 68 -3.71 16.65 0.14
CA VAL A 68 -3.74 16.60 1.60
C VAL A 68 -3.55 18.02 2.15
N THR A 69 -4.58 18.55 2.81
CA THR A 69 -4.55 19.85 3.48
C THR A 69 -4.28 19.65 4.97
N VAL A 70 -3.22 20.28 5.46
CA VAL A 70 -2.83 20.25 6.87
C VAL A 70 -3.16 21.59 7.52
N THR A 71 -4.09 21.57 8.48
CA THR A 71 -4.45 22.74 9.28
C THR A 71 -3.88 22.57 10.68
N ARG A 72 -2.98 23.47 11.08
CA ARG A 72 -2.40 23.48 12.42
C ARG A 72 -3.06 24.55 13.26
N ASN A 73 -3.65 24.16 14.38
CA ASN A 73 -4.21 25.08 15.36
C ASN A 73 -3.22 25.20 16.53
N TYR A 74 -2.55 26.35 16.60
CA TYR A 74 -1.52 26.63 17.61
C TYR A 74 -2.11 26.89 19.00
N ASN A 75 -3.39 27.28 19.08
CA ASN A 75 -4.03 27.62 20.36
C ASN A 75 -4.36 26.38 21.19
N ASN A 76 -4.79 25.30 20.53
CA ASN A 76 -5.08 24.01 21.16
C ASN A 76 -4.02 22.94 20.84
N ASN A 77 -2.91 23.35 20.23
CA ASN A 77 -1.79 22.51 19.80
C ASN A 77 -2.22 21.26 18.99
N SER A 78 -3.29 21.38 18.18
CA SER A 78 -3.83 20.29 17.37
C SER A 78 -3.46 20.42 15.89
N ILE A 79 -3.43 19.28 15.20
CA ILE A 79 -3.21 19.20 13.75
C ILE A 79 -4.40 18.44 13.16
N THR A 80 -5.07 19.04 12.19
CA THR A 80 -6.15 18.43 11.43
C THR A 80 -5.67 18.18 10.01
N LEU A 81 -5.77 16.94 9.56
CA LEU A 81 -5.47 16.55 8.18
C LEU A 81 -6.78 16.25 7.47
N THR A 82 -6.95 16.82 6.27
CA THR A 82 -8.09 16.54 5.40
C THR A 82 -7.57 16.18 4.02
N GLN A 83 -8.29 15.31 3.32
CA GLN A 83 -7.97 14.96 1.93
C GLN A 83 -9.17 15.27 1.05
N VAL A 84 -8.89 15.87 -0.11
CA VAL A 84 -9.87 16.16 -1.15
C VAL A 84 -9.28 15.72 -2.50
N ARG A 85 -10.14 15.41 -3.46
CA ARG A 85 -9.75 15.04 -4.81
C ARG A 85 -9.66 16.26 -5.71
#